data_AF-A0A3Q2Q463-F1
#
_entry.id   AF-A0A3Q2Q463-F1
#
_cell.length_a   1.000
_cell.length_b   1.000
_cell.length_c   1.000
_cell.angle_alpha   90.00
_cell.angle_beta   90.00
_cell.angle_gamma   90.00
#
_symmetry.space_group_name_H-M   'P 1'
#
loop_
_entity.id
_entity.type
_entity.pdbx_description
1 polymer ?
#
loop_
_entity_poly.entity_id
_entity_poly.type
_entity_poly.pdbx_seq_one_letter_code
_entity_poly.pdbx_strand_id
1 'polypeptide(L)'
;MADIINPENEEDLQAQIILPPDYPSAAPPIYQINAAWLRGSERAKLANSLEDIYVEHAGESILYLWVERIRDFLVEKSHCSEAVVQQEEVNRTAEEEVEDDEDAPDFSILGVEKAHLFMDQPNDEEMPPVKHGSPITDRRSTFQPHLAPVVTPRQVKMVLEKLYENKKIASATHNIYAYRIYCEDKHSFLQDCEDDGETAAGGRVLHLLQILDVRNVMVVVSRWYGGILLGPDRFKHINNCARNILMEEGYLASTDEACKSGAKTKRPKGKKAK
;
A
#
# COMPACT_ATOMS: atom_id res chain seq x y z
N MET A 1 -34.40 28.39 1.38
CA MET A 1 -34.54 28.65 2.82
C MET A 1 -33.70 27.60 3.53
N ALA A 2 -32.69 28.06 4.26
CA ALA A 2 -31.60 27.34 4.95
C ALA A 2 -30.57 26.68 3.99
N ASP A 3 -29.35 27.23 3.80
CA ASP A 3 -28.19 27.34 4.73
C ASP A 3 -27.34 26.04 4.69
N ILE A 4 -26.00 25.96 4.59
CA ILE A 4 -24.85 26.86 4.78
C ILE A 4 -23.60 26.12 4.22
N ILE A 5 -22.76 26.82 3.43
CA ILE A 5 -21.27 26.80 3.33
C ILE A 5 -20.51 25.44 3.19
N ASN A 6 -19.83 25.20 2.05
CA ASN A 6 -18.35 25.38 1.97
C ASN A 6 -17.80 25.31 0.53
N PRO A 7 -17.05 26.34 0.05
CA PRO A 7 -16.46 26.40 -1.28
C PRO A 7 -14.92 26.27 -1.24
N GLU A 8 -14.34 25.13 -0.84
CA GLU A 8 -12.87 25.00 -0.81
C GLU A 8 -12.43 23.56 -1.11
N ASN A 9 -11.69 23.38 -2.21
CA ASN A 9 -10.50 22.52 -2.31
C ASN A 9 -9.90 22.62 -3.72
N GLU A 10 -9.04 23.61 -3.93
CA GLU A 10 -8.21 23.80 -5.14
C GLU A 10 -6.90 23.00 -5.11
N GLU A 11 -6.81 21.91 -4.33
CA GLU A 11 -5.53 21.24 -4.01
C GLU A 11 -5.24 19.96 -4.81
N ASP A 12 -6.10 19.54 -5.74
CA ASP A 12 -5.88 18.27 -6.46
C ASP A 12 -4.76 18.37 -7.51
N LEU A 13 -3.72 17.52 -7.38
CA LEU A 13 -2.68 17.33 -8.37
C LEU A 13 -3.01 16.11 -9.25
N GLN A 14 -3.16 16.34 -10.55
CA GLN A 14 -3.36 15.29 -11.54
C GLN A 14 -2.06 15.06 -12.33
N ALA A 15 -1.52 13.84 -12.26
CA ALA A 15 -0.36 13.43 -13.06
C ALA A 15 -0.78 12.37 -14.09
N GLN A 16 -0.61 12.68 -15.37
CA GLN A 16 -0.80 11.75 -16.47
C GLN A 16 0.57 11.27 -16.97
N ILE A 17 0.77 9.95 -17.06
CA ILE A 17 2.00 9.36 -17.59
C ILE A 17 1.64 8.62 -18.88
N ILE A 18 2.36 8.94 -19.95
CA ILE A 18 2.22 8.40 -21.29
C ILE A 18 3.49 7.59 -21.58
N LEU A 19 3.32 6.31 -21.88
CA LEU A 19 4.43 5.41 -22.18
C LEU A 19 4.68 5.40 -23.70
N PRO A 20 5.82 5.90 -24.19
CA PRO A 20 6.19 5.72 -25.59
C PRO A 20 6.51 4.23 -25.85
N PRO A 21 6.39 3.78 -27.12
CA PRO A 21 6.63 2.37 -27.48
C PRO A 21 8.08 1.91 -27.22
N ASP A 22 9.01 2.86 -27.11
CA ASP A 22 10.45 2.59 -26.90
C ASP A 22 10.85 2.59 -25.40
N TYR A 23 9.88 2.80 -24.50
CA TYR A 23 10.08 2.65 -23.06
C TYR A 23 10.00 1.17 -22.65
N PRO A 24 10.82 0.68 -21.68
CA PRO A 24 11.80 1.41 -20.86
C PRO A 24 13.21 1.53 -21.44
N SER A 25 13.42 0.96 -22.62
CA SER A 25 14.76 0.65 -23.12
C SER A 25 15.51 1.85 -23.72
N ALA A 26 14.82 2.78 -24.40
CA ALA A 26 15.46 3.85 -25.18
C ALA A 26 14.82 5.24 -25.04
N ALA A 27 13.67 5.35 -24.37
CA ALA A 27 12.99 6.62 -24.14
C ALA A 27 12.35 6.67 -22.74
N PRO A 28 12.37 7.83 -22.06
CA PRO A 28 11.66 8.00 -20.79
C PRO A 28 10.14 8.04 -20.99
N PRO A 29 9.34 7.74 -19.96
CA PRO A 29 7.92 8.05 -19.96
C PRO A 29 7.71 9.54 -20.17
N ILE A 30 6.65 9.93 -20.87
CA ILE A 30 6.24 11.33 -20.98
C ILE A 30 5.25 11.61 -19.87
N TYR A 31 5.40 12.71 -19.15
CA TYR A 31 4.46 13.08 -18.09
C TYR A 31 3.81 14.45 -18.36
N GLN A 32 2.57 14.58 -17.93
CA GLN A 32 1.84 15.84 -17.87
C GLN A 32 1.28 16.01 -16.46
N ILE A 33 1.80 16.99 -15.73
CA ILE A 33 1.34 17.33 -14.38
C ILE A 33 0.48 18.58 -14.47
N ASN A 34 -0.78 18.45 -14.05
CA ASN A 34 -1.75 19.52 -13.92
C ASN A 34 -2.03 19.77 -12.42
N ALA A 35 -1.51 20.88 -11.92
CA ALA A 35 -1.77 21.37 -10.57
C ALA A 35 -1.70 22.90 -10.62
N ALA A 36 -2.80 23.57 -10.26
CA ALA A 36 -2.91 25.03 -10.36
C ALA A 36 -1.89 25.75 -9.47
N TRP A 37 -1.55 25.13 -8.34
CA TRP A 37 -0.60 25.60 -7.32
C TRP A 37 0.87 25.25 -7.64
N LEU A 38 1.14 24.29 -8.52
CA LEU A 38 2.50 23.84 -8.83
C LEU A 38 3.11 24.67 -9.98
N ARG A 39 3.61 25.87 -9.65
CA ARG A 39 4.21 26.81 -10.61
C ARG A 39 5.68 27.11 -10.28
N GLY A 40 6.42 27.59 -11.28
CA GLY A 40 7.78 28.13 -11.09
C GLY A 40 8.83 27.10 -10.64
N SER A 41 9.55 27.43 -9.55
CA SER A 41 10.71 26.69 -9.04
C SER A 41 10.37 25.28 -8.54
N GLU A 42 9.15 25.09 -8.04
CA GLU A 42 8.69 23.84 -7.43
C GLU A 42 8.40 22.78 -8.48
N ARG A 43 7.76 23.20 -9.57
CA ARG A 43 7.56 22.38 -10.77
C ARG A 43 8.91 21.96 -11.36
N ALA A 44 9.88 22.87 -11.40
CA ALA A 44 11.23 22.55 -11.87
C ALA A 44 11.95 21.57 -10.94
N LYS A 45 11.83 21.71 -9.62
CA LYS A 45 12.40 20.77 -8.63
C LYS A 45 11.84 19.36 -8.79
N LEU A 46 10.52 19.24 -8.97
CA LEU A 46 9.87 17.95 -9.23
C LEU A 46 10.30 17.37 -10.58
N ALA A 47 10.28 18.17 -11.65
CA ALA A 47 10.70 17.75 -12.99
C ALA A 47 12.15 17.23 -13.02
N ASN A 48 13.08 17.96 -12.42
CA ASN A 48 14.48 17.54 -12.32
C ASN A 48 14.62 16.22 -11.56
N SER A 49 13.87 16.05 -10.47
CA SER A 49 13.93 14.81 -9.70
C SER A 49 13.38 13.59 -10.45
N LEU A 50 12.38 13.78 -11.32
CA LEU A 50 11.85 12.71 -12.17
C LEU A 50 12.84 12.35 -13.29
N GLU A 51 13.50 13.35 -13.87
CA GLU A 51 14.56 13.14 -14.87
C GLU A 51 15.76 12.42 -14.25
N ASP A 52 16.19 12.81 -13.05
CA ASP A 52 17.30 12.16 -12.33
C ASP A 52 17.01 10.67 -12.10
N ILE A 53 15.78 10.32 -11.67
CA ILE A 53 15.35 8.92 -11.51
C ILE A 53 15.44 8.15 -12.84
N TYR A 54 15.09 8.78 -13.96
CA TYR A 54 15.20 8.13 -15.26
C TYR A 54 16.66 7.89 -15.65
N VAL A 55 17.53 8.87 -15.46
CA VAL A 55 18.96 8.73 -15.78
C VAL A 55 19.62 7.66 -14.93
N GLU A 56 19.27 7.58 -13.65
CA GLU A 56 19.80 6.58 -12.71
C GLU A 56 19.35 5.15 -13.04
N HIS A 57 18.16 4.99 -13.62
CA HIS A 57 17.52 3.69 -13.90
C HIS A 57 17.20 3.48 -15.38
N ALA A 58 18.02 4.04 -16.28
CA ALA A 58 17.80 3.95 -17.72
C ALA A 58 17.81 2.48 -18.18
N GLY A 59 16.77 2.07 -18.92
CA GLY A 59 16.57 0.68 -19.34
C GLY A 59 15.69 -0.15 -18.40
N GLU A 60 15.30 0.39 -17.25
CA GLU A 60 14.43 -0.26 -16.27
C GLU A 60 13.06 0.42 -16.18
N SER A 61 12.06 -0.29 -15.65
CA SER A 61 10.73 0.30 -15.48
C SER A 61 10.67 1.22 -14.25
N ILE A 62 10.75 2.53 -14.48
CA ILE A 62 10.78 3.60 -13.47
C ILE A 62 9.41 4.18 -13.06
N LEU A 63 8.29 3.65 -13.58
CA LEU A 63 6.94 4.18 -13.29
C LEU A 63 6.62 4.29 -11.80
N TYR A 64 6.97 3.26 -11.03
CA TYR A 64 6.71 3.24 -9.60
C TYR A 64 7.57 4.28 -8.87
N LEU A 65 8.86 4.37 -9.22
CA LEU A 65 9.78 5.36 -8.68
C LEU A 65 9.29 6.80 -8.95
N TRP A 66 8.71 7.04 -10.13
CA TRP A 66 8.07 8.32 -10.45
C TRP A 66 6.84 8.62 -9.60
N VAL A 67 5.94 7.66 -9.43
CA VAL A 67 4.73 7.82 -8.61
C VAL A 67 5.10 8.05 -7.15
N GLU A 68 6.07 7.31 -6.61
CA GLU A 68 6.58 7.51 -5.26
C GLU A 68 7.23 8.88 -5.11
N ARG A 69 8.08 9.29 -6.07
CA ARG A 69 8.73 10.59 -6.01
C ARG A 69 7.74 11.76 -6.03
N ILE A 70 6.67 11.63 -6.81
CA ILE A 70 5.56 12.60 -6.84
C ILE A 70 4.84 12.59 -5.49
N ARG A 71 4.46 11.43 -4.96
CA ARG A 71 3.81 11.32 -3.64
C ARG A 71 4.67 11.96 -2.54
N ASP A 72 5.95 11.66 -2.50
CA ASP A 72 6.89 12.21 -1.52
C ASP A 72 7.02 13.72 -1.67
N PHE A 73 6.99 14.24 -2.90
CA PHE A 73 6.96 15.68 -3.16
C PHE A 73 5.68 16.35 -2.64
N LEU A 74 4.51 15.71 -2.78
CA LEU A 74 3.27 16.23 -2.19
C LEU A 74 3.33 16.24 -0.65
N VAL A 75 3.92 15.21 -0.04
CA VAL A 75 4.10 15.14 1.42
C VAL A 75 5.09 16.21 1.90
N GLU A 76 6.24 16.36 1.23
CA GLU A 76 7.22 17.43 1.50
C GLU A 76 6.56 18.82 1.39
N LYS A 77 5.63 18.97 0.43
CA LYS A 77 4.82 20.17 0.24
C LYS A 77 3.84 20.43 1.39
N SER A 78 3.10 19.42 1.86
CA SER A 78 2.22 19.55 3.03
C SER A 78 2.98 19.92 4.31
N HIS A 79 4.23 19.49 4.44
CA HIS A 79 5.09 19.87 5.56
C HIS A 79 5.74 21.25 5.38
N CYS A 80 5.88 21.72 4.14
CA CYS A 80 6.41 23.05 3.85
C CYS A 80 5.32 24.13 3.93
N SER A 81 4.05 23.81 3.64
CA SER A 81 2.91 24.74 3.82
C SER A 81 2.62 25.03 5.30
N GLU A 82 2.90 24.09 6.22
CA GLU A 82 2.86 24.35 7.67
C GLU A 82 4.05 25.19 8.17
N ALA A 83 5.19 25.17 7.48
CA ALA A 83 6.40 25.90 7.87
C ALA A 83 6.36 27.41 7.52
N VAL A 84 5.46 27.86 6.64
CA VAL A 84 5.35 29.29 6.28
C VAL A 84 4.48 30.09 7.27
N VAL A 85 3.70 29.44 8.15
CA VAL A 85 2.84 30.15 9.12
C VAL A 85 3.62 30.74 10.31
N GLN A 86 4.93 30.45 10.47
CA GLN A 86 5.73 30.96 11.60
C GLN A 86 6.85 31.96 11.24
N GLN A 87 6.90 32.48 10.02
CA GLN A 87 7.84 33.54 9.68
C GLN A 87 7.22 34.61 8.79
N GLU A 88 6.20 35.32 9.28
CA GLU A 88 5.89 36.68 8.81
C GLU A 88 4.98 37.45 9.79
N GLU A 89 5.27 37.36 11.09
CA GLU A 89 4.91 38.45 12.01
C GLU A 89 6.19 39.18 12.42
N VAL A 90 6.13 40.51 12.27
CA VAL A 90 7.13 41.54 12.60
C VAL A 90 8.11 41.90 11.47
N ASN A 91 7.64 42.75 10.55
CA ASN A 91 8.21 44.09 10.47
C ASN A 91 7.20 45.14 9.97
N ARG A 92 7.06 46.20 10.75
CA ARG A 92 6.29 47.43 10.48
C ARG A 92 6.94 48.24 9.36
N THR A 93 6.11 48.86 8.50
CA THR A 93 6.04 50.29 8.12
C THR A 93 5.19 50.40 6.84
N ALA A 94 3.99 51.00 6.91
CA ALA A 94 3.66 52.40 6.62
C ALA A 94 3.43 52.68 5.12
N GLU A 95 2.18 53.06 4.79
CA GLU A 95 1.71 53.83 3.61
C GLU A 95 1.83 53.05 2.26
N GLU A 96 0.94 53.07 1.27
CA GLU A 96 -0.01 54.06 0.73
C GLU A 96 -0.96 53.34 -0.29
N GLU A 97 -1.84 54.11 -0.93
CA GLU A 97 -3.07 53.75 -1.67
C GLU A 97 -2.92 53.19 -3.12
N VAL A 98 -4.10 52.94 -3.73
CA VAL A 98 -4.57 52.95 -5.16
C VAL A 98 -4.59 51.71 -6.09
N GLU A 99 -5.81 51.48 -6.61
CA GLU A 99 -6.30 51.05 -7.96
C GLU A 99 -5.36 50.27 -8.90
N ASP A 100 -5.83 49.18 -9.54
CA ASP A 100 -6.43 49.25 -10.89
C ASP A 100 -6.86 47.88 -11.47
N ASP A 101 -8.02 47.94 -12.13
CA ASP A 101 -8.52 47.30 -13.36
C ASP A 101 -8.47 45.80 -13.73
N GLU A 102 -9.58 45.47 -14.40
CA GLU A 102 -10.05 44.27 -15.08
C GLU A 102 -9.16 43.78 -16.23
N ASP A 103 -9.22 42.50 -16.59
CA ASP A 103 -9.63 42.10 -17.96
C ASP A 103 -9.72 40.57 -18.20
N ALA A 104 -10.76 40.23 -18.98
CA ALA A 104 -10.87 39.08 -19.89
C ALA A 104 -11.44 37.71 -19.38
N PRO A 105 -12.05 36.88 -20.25
CA PRO A 105 -13.46 37.02 -20.65
C PRO A 105 -14.26 35.71 -20.56
N ASP A 106 -15.58 35.87 -20.58
CA ASP A 106 -16.63 34.85 -20.72
C ASP A 106 -16.62 34.21 -22.13
N PHE A 107 -16.68 32.88 -22.19
CA PHE A 107 -17.24 32.15 -23.34
C PHE A 107 -18.02 30.94 -22.84
N SER A 108 -19.24 31.20 -22.41
CA SER A 108 -20.34 30.24 -22.53
C SER A 108 -20.46 29.70 -23.97
N ILE A 109 -20.86 28.42 -24.09
CA ILE A 109 -21.75 27.81 -25.13
C ILE A 109 -21.24 26.46 -25.71
N LEU A 110 -22.05 25.42 -25.43
CA LEU A 110 -22.23 24.09 -26.07
C LEU A 110 -21.16 23.00 -25.78
N GLY A 111 -21.48 21.80 -25.26
CA GLY A 111 -22.70 21.05 -25.44
C GLY A 111 -22.94 19.93 -24.42
N VAL A 112 -24.22 19.62 -24.36
CA VAL A 112 -24.97 18.75 -23.46
C VAL A 112 -24.72 17.27 -23.79
N GLU A 113 -24.52 16.47 -22.73
CA GLU A 113 -24.85 15.04 -22.58
C GLU A 113 -24.29 14.00 -23.56
N LYS A 114 -23.57 12.98 -23.03
CA LYS A 114 -24.12 11.66 -22.64
C LYS A 114 -23.11 10.50 -22.85
N ALA A 115 -22.62 9.95 -21.74
CA ALA A 115 -22.32 8.52 -21.47
C ALA A 115 -21.56 8.50 -20.12
N HIS A 116 -22.10 8.19 -18.95
CA HIS A 116 -22.96 7.05 -18.56
C HIS A 116 -22.51 5.73 -19.20
N LEU A 117 -21.50 5.10 -18.58
CA LEU A 117 -21.18 3.66 -18.49
C LEU A 117 -19.70 3.61 -18.03
N PHE A 118 -19.39 3.55 -16.73
CA PHE A 118 -19.58 2.35 -15.92
C PHE A 118 -20.36 2.65 -14.65
N MET A 119 -21.43 1.88 -14.51
CA MET A 119 -22.33 1.90 -13.38
C MET A 119 -21.54 1.64 -12.10
N ASP A 120 -21.70 2.56 -11.16
CA ASP A 120 -21.63 2.28 -9.74
C ASP A 120 -22.69 1.19 -9.46
N GLN A 121 -22.27 -0.07 -9.56
CA GLN A 121 -23.03 -1.13 -8.95
C GLN A 121 -22.70 -1.07 -7.46
N PRO A 122 -23.67 -0.92 -6.56
CA PRO A 122 -23.53 -1.45 -5.23
C PRO A 122 -23.53 -2.97 -5.42
N ASN A 123 -22.39 -3.53 -5.81
CA ASN A 123 -22.16 -4.92 -5.50
C ASN A 123 -22.25 -4.94 -3.98
N ASP A 124 -23.20 -5.71 -3.47
CA ASP A 124 -23.19 -6.24 -2.12
C ASP A 124 -21.84 -6.97 -1.93
N GLU A 125 -20.75 -6.23 -1.78
CA GLU A 125 -19.45 -6.77 -1.39
C GLU A 125 -19.62 -7.14 0.08
N GLU A 126 -20.12 -8.37 0.27
CA GLU A 126 -20.27 -9.00 1.56
C GLU A 126 -18.94 -8.85 2.32
N MET A 127 -19.00 -8.21 3.49
CA MET A 127 -17.84 -7.99 4.33
C MET A 127 -17.17 -9.34 4.60
N PRO A 128 -15.90 -9.53 4.22
CA PRO A 128 -15.28 -10.83 4.38
C PRO A 128 -15.19 -11.23 5.85
N PRO A 129 -15.45 -12.50 6.18
CA PRO A 129 -15.37 -12.97 7.55
C PRO A 129 -13.90 -12.94 8.02
N VAL A 130 -13.64 -12.13 9.04
CA VAL A 130 -12.34 -12.08 9.70
C VAL A 130 -12.22 -13.21 10.71
N LYS A 131 -11.20 -14.05 10.55
CA LYS A 131 -10.88 -15.15 11.45
C LYS A 131 -9.67 -14.77 12.30
N HIS A 132 -9.74 -15.04 13.58
CA HIS A 132 -8.66 -14.73 14.53
C HIS A 132 -8.00 -16.03 14.97
N GLY A 133 -6.68 -16.12 14.77
CA GLY A 133 -5.91 -17.28 15.19
C GLY A 133 -5.47 -17.21 16.65
N SER A 134 -4.84 -18.30 17.09
CA SER A 134 -4.32 -18.41 18.46
C SER A 134 -3.18 -17.40 18.73
N PRO A 135 -3.24 -16.65 19.83
CA PRO A 135 -2.18 -15.71 20.18
C PRO A 135 -0.95 -16.46 20.72
N ILE A 136 0.25 -16.04 20.29
CA ILE A 136 1.53 -16.52 20.80
C ILE A 136 2.13 -15.43 21.70
N THR A 137 2.53 -15.80 22.90
CA THR A 137 3.21 -14.89 23.83
C THR A 137 4.63 -15.36 24.11
N ASP A 138 5.59 -14.46 23.94
CA ASP A 138 6.99 -14.67 24.28
C ASP A 138 7.55 -13.42 24.96
N ARG A 139 8.23 -13.58 26.09
CA ARG A 139 8.82 -12.48 26.89
C ARG A 139 7.88 -11.27 27.04
N ARG A 140 6.61 -11.54 27.39
CA ARG A 140 5.52 -10.55 27.54
C ARG A 140 5.07 -9.86 26.25
N SER A 141 5.75 -10.07 25.13
CA SER A 141 5.22 -9.67 23.82
C SER A 141 4.22 -10.70 23.33
N THR A 142 3.06 -10.23 22.89
CA THR A 142 2.00 -11.08 22.36
C THR A 142 1.80 -10.78 20.88
N PHE A 143 1.60 -11.82 20.09
CA PHE A 143 1.38 -11.79 18.66
C PHE A 143 0.09 -12.52 18.35
N GLN A 144 -0.83 -11.89 17.63
CA GLN A 144 -2.07 -12.54 17.22
C GLN A 144 -2.28 -12.37 15.71
N PRO A 145 -2.45 -13.48 14.97
CA PRO A 145 -2.78 -13.40 13.56
C PRO A 145 -4.28 -13.27 13.34
N HIS A 146 -4.64 -12.58 12.26
CA HIS A 146 -5.97 -12.40 11.74
C HIS A 146 -5.93 -12.67 10.23
N LEU A 147 -6.92 -13.38 9.73
CA LEU A 147 -7.01 -13.78 8.34
C LEU A 147 -8.37 -13.38 7.80
N ALA A 148 -8.39 -12.84 6.59
CA ALA A 148 -9.62 -12.60 5.86
C ALA A 148 -9.44 -13.02 4.38
N PRO A 149 -10.40 -13.74 3.79
CA PRO A 149 -10.43 -13.93 2.34
C PRO A 149 -10.70 -12.59 1.67
N VAL A 150 -9.91 -12.22 0.66
CA VAL A 150 -10.11 -10.96 -0.09
C VAL A 150 -9.94 -11.20 -1.57
N VAL A 151 -10.84 -10.63 -2.37
CA VAL A 151 -10.82 -10.71 -3.85
C VAL A 151 -10.65 -9.33 -4.49
N THR A 152 -10.87 -8.25 -3.74
CA THR A 152 -10.70 -6.88 -4.22
C THR A 152 -9.93 -6.02 -3.22
N PRO A 153 -9.22 -4.99 -3.67
CA PRO A 153 -8.57 -4.03 -2.77
C PRO A 153 -9.57 -3.21 -1.94
N ARG A 154 -10.85 -3.13 -2.33
CA ARG A 154 -11.91 -2.51 -1.51
C ARG A 154 -12.17 -3.34 -0.25
N GLN A 155 -12.28 -4.67 -0.40
CA GLN A 155 -12.43 -5.58 0.74
C GLN A 155 -11.25 -5.50 1.73
N VAL A 156 -10.02 -5.27 1.26
CA VAL A 156 -8.85 -5.06 2.13
C VAL A 156 -9.08 -3.88 3.08
N LYS A 157 -9.58 -2.74 2.57
CA LYS A 157 -9.88 -1.56 3.40
C LYS A 157 -11.00 -1.85 4.39
N MET A 158 -12.07 -2.50 3.96
CA MET A 158 -13.19 -2.89 4.83
C MET A 158 -12.74 -3.81 5.98
N VAL A 159 -11.87 -4.79 5.71
CA VAL A 159 -11.32 -5.69 6.72
C VAL A 159 -10.45 -4.94 7.73
N LEU A 160 -9.62 -3.99 7.28
CA LEU A 160 -8.80 -3.17 8.16
C LEU A 160 -9.66 -2.30 9.08
N GLU A 161 -10.65 -1.60 8.53
CA GLU A 161 -11.60 -0.80 9.31
C GLU A 161 -12.31 -1.67 10.35
N LYS A 162 -12.77 -2.87 9.95
CA LYS A 162 -13.42 -3.81 10.85
C LYS A 162 -12.52 -4.29 11.98
N LEU A 163 -11.23 -4.53 11.68
CA LEU A 163 -10.24 -4.90 12.69
C LEU A 163 -9.99 -3.75 13.67
N TYR A 164 -9.96 -2.50 13.19
CA TYR A 164 -9.75 -1.31 14.02
C TYR A 164 -10.96 -0.90 14.86
N GLU A 165 -12.18 -1.36 14.55
CA GLU A 165 -13.32 -1.25 15.49
C GLU A 165 -13.02 -1.93 16.83
N ASN A 166 -12.21 -3.00 16.83
CA ASN A 166 -11.79 -3.66 18.04
C ASN A 166 -10.67 -2.87 18.73
N LYS A 167 -11.01 -2.21 19.85
CA LYS A 167 -10.08 -1.43 20.66
C LYS A 167 -8.79 -2.17 21.03
N LYS A 168 -8.80 -3.49 21.19
CA LYS A 168 -7.59 -4.26 21.51
C LYS A 168 -6.60 -4.27 20.35
N ILE A 169 -7.10 -4.36 19.12
CA ILE A 169 -6.31 -4.40 17.89
C ILE A 169 -5.87 -2.99 17.52
N ALA A 170 -6.76 -2.01 17.60
CA ALA A 170 -6.43 -0.60 17.38
C ALA A 170 -5.39 -0.04 18.37
N SER A 171 -5.29 -0.61 19.58
CA SER A 171 -4.25 -0.26 20.57
C SER A 171 -3.03 -1.18 20.54
N ALA A 172 -2.94 -2.09 19.55
CA ALA A 172 -1.72 -2.86 19.36
C ALA A 172 -0.55 -1.94 19.03
N THR A 173 0.66 -2.37 19.38
CA THR A 173 1.88 -1.59 19.11
C THR A 173 2.17 -1.53 17.62
N HIS A 174 1.91 -2.64 16.91
CA HIS A 174 2.08 -2.75 15.47
C HIS A 174 0.99 -3.67 14.90
N ASN A 175 0.35 -3.27 13.82
CA ASN A 175 -0.61 -4.03 13.04
C ASN A 175 -0.05 -4.28 11.63
N ILE A 176 0.80 -5.28 11.53
CA ILE A 176 1.51 -5.63 10.30
C ILE A 176 0.52 -6.36 9.40
N TYR A 177 0.44 -6.02 8.12
CA TYR A 177 -0.39 -6.78 7.19
C TYR A 177 0.28 -7.02 5.84
N ALA A 178 -0.15 -8.09 5.19
CA ALA A 178 0.14 -8.37 3.80
C ALA A 178 -1.04 -9.05 3.15
N TYR A 179 -1.27 -8.77 1.87
CA TYR A 179 -2.30 -9.43 1.09
C TYR A 179 -1.79 -9.81 -0.29
N ARG A 180 -2.42 -10.83 -0.88
CA ARG A 180 -2.15 -11.28 -2.24
C ARG A 180 -3.45 -11.68 -2.90
N ILE A 181 -3.89 -10.87 -3.84
CA ILE A 181 -5.12 -11.04 -4.63
C ILE A 181 -4.72 -11.45 -6.04
N TYR A 182 -5.33 -12.50 -6.56
CA TYR A 182 -5.09 -12.94 -7.93
C TYR A 182 -6.13 -12.31 -8.87
N CYS A 183 -5.68 -11.50 -9.82
CA CYS A 183 -6.54 -10.92 -10.85
C CYS A 183 -6.55 -11.82 -12.08
N GLU A 184 -7.67 -12.50 -12.31
CA GLU A 184 -7.84 -13.39 -13.47
C GLU A 184 -7.72 -12.62 -14.80
N ASP A 185 -8.27 -11.41 -14.88
CA ASP A 185 -8.31 -10.60 -16.11
C ASP A 185 -6.94 -10.26 -16.69
N LYS A 186 -5.96 -10.03 -15.81
CA LYS A 186 -4.59 -9.61 -16.18
C LYS A 186 -3.56 -10.72 -15.99
N HIS A 187 -4.00 -11.91 -15.52
CA HIS A 187 -3.12 -13.00 -15.09
C HIS A 187 -1.98 -12.52 -14.17
N SER A 188 -2.29 -11.56 -13.28
CA SER A 188 -1.30 -10.89 -12.42
C SER A 188 -1.75 -10.91 -10.96
N PHE A 189 -0.80 -10.77 -10.04
CA PHE A 189 -1.09 -10.64 -8.61
C PHE A 189 -1.10 -9.17 -8.21
N LEU A 190 -2.18 -8.74 -7.55
CA LEU A 190 -2.22 -7.51 -6.78
C LEU A 190 -1.79 -7.85 -5.35
N GLN A 191 -0.64 -7.36 -4.93
CA GLN A 191 -0.06 -7.69 -3.64
C GLN A 191 0.58 -6.44 -3.04
N ASP A 192 0.47 -6.30 -1.73
CA ASP A 192 1.00 -5.16 -1.00
C ASP A 192 1.19 -5.56 0.48
N CYS A 193 1.96 -4.75 1.21
CA CYS A 193 2.22 -4.97 2.62
C CYS A 193 2.53 -3.67 3.38
N GLU A 194 2.26 -3.70 4.69
CA GLU A 194 2.53 -2.62 5.62
C GLU A 194 3.19 -3.17 6.88
N ASP A 195 4.24 -2.46 7.32
CA ASP A 195 5.05 -2.81 8.48
C ASP A 195 4.48 -2.20 9.77
N ASP A 196 3.77 -1.07 9.69
CA ASP A 196 3.24 -0.31 10.83
C ASP A 196 4.29 -0.07 11.93
N GLY A 197 5.49 0.37 11.53
CA GLY A 197 6.62 0.61 12.43
C GLY A 197 7.41 -0.64 12.87
N GLU A 198 6.96 -1.85 12.53
CA GLU A 198 7.74 -3.08 12.66
C GLU A 198 8.56 -3.32 11.38
N THR A 199 9.66 -2.56 11.24
CA THR A 199 10.47 -2.53 10.00
C THR A 199 10.79 -3.92 9.45
N ALA A 200 10.52 -4.11 8.17
CA ALA A 200 10.70 -5.32 7.36
C ALA A 200 9.82 -6.52 7.74
N ALA A 201 8.76 -6.37 8.54
CA ALA A 201 7.87 -7.48 8.88
C ALA A 201 6.82 -7.76 7.81
N GLY A 202 6.13 -6.75 7.29
CA GLY A 202 5.14 -6.82 6.22
C GLY A 202 5.71 -7.46 4.96
N GLY A 203 6.90 -7.03 4.52
CA GLY A 203 7.60 -7.65 3.40
C GLY A 203 7.92 -9.14 3.63
N ARG A 204 8.25 -9.53 4.87
CA ARG A 204 8.49 -10.95 5.23
C ARG A 204 7.20 -11.78 5.21
N VAL A 205 6.09 -11.21 5.69
CA VAL A 205 4.77 -11.87 5.65
C VAL A 205 4.31 -12.00 4.19
N LEU A 206 4.49 -10.97 3.37
CA LEU A 206 4.19 -11.03 1.94
C LEU A 206 5.02 -12.11 1.25
N HIS A 207 6.33 -12.14 1.52
CA HIS A 207 7.21 -13.18 0.97
C HIS A 207 6.80 -14.58 1.43
N LEU A 208 6.36 -14.75 2.67
CA LEU A 208 5.80 -16.00 3.17
C LEU A 208 4.56 -16.43 2.38
N LEU A 209 3.64 -15.51 2.07
CA LEU A 209 2.45 -15.79 1.24
C LEU A 209 2.84 -16.21 -0.19
N GLN A 210 3.89 -15.60 -0.75
CA GLN A 210 4.42 -15.97 -2.06
C GLN A 210 5.02 -17.39 -2.08
N ILE A 211 5.85 -17.73 -1.09
CA ILE A 211 6.47 -19.06 -0.97
C ILE A 211 5.39 -20.15 -0.83
N LEU A 212 4.34 -19.86 -0.07
CA LEU A 212 3.24 -20.78 0.19
C LEU A 212 2.21 -20.82 -0.96
N ASP A 213 2.43 -20.03 -2.02
CA ASP A 213 1.53 -19.77 -3.15
C ASP A 213 0.06 -19.55 -2.75
N VAL A 214 -0.17 -18.84 -1.64
CA VAL A 214 -1.53 -18.52 -1.19
C VAL A 214 -2.08 -17.36 -2.01
N ARG A 215 -3.37 -17.43 -2.34
CA ARG A 215 -4.07 -16.46 -3.20
C ARG A 215 -5.36 -16.03 -2.53
N ASN A 216 -5.81 -14.82 -2.86
CA ASN A 216 -7.07 -14.22 -2.42
C ASN A 216 -7.22 -14.19 -0.89
N VAL A 217 -6.13 -13.80 -0.21
CA VAL A 217 -6.08 -13.75 1.24
C VAL A 217 -5.35 -12.49 1.71
N MET A 218 -5.82 -11.97 2.83
CA MET A 218 -5.18 -10.94 3.63
C MET A 218 -4.85 -11.54 5.00
N VAL A 219 -3.62 -11.29 5.45
CA VAL A 219 -3.18 -11.66 6.79
C VAL A 219 -2.72 -10.40 7.52
N VAL A 220 -3.24 -10.20 8.72
CA VAL A 220 -2.83 -9.15 9.65
C VAL A 220 -2.25 -9.81 10.90
N VAL A 221 -1.12 -9.34 11.39
CA VAL A 221 -0.50 -9.80 12.63
C VAL A 221 -0.36 -8.61 13.57
N SER A 222 -1.19 -8.61 14.61
CA SER A 222 -1.15 -7.61 15.67
C SER A 222 -0.13 -8.01 16.72
N ARG A 223 0.76 -7.08 17.05
CA ARG A 223 1.80 -7.24 18.08
C ARG A 223 1.54 -6.27 19.23
N TRP A 224 1.54 -6.78 20.45
CA TRP A 224 1.58 -5.98 21.68
C TRP A 224 2.96 -6.09 22.32
N TYR A 225 3.65 -4.97 22.47
CA TYR A 225 4.98 -4.91 23.07
C TYR A 225 4.93 -5.05 24.59
N GLY A 226 5.68 -6.02 25.14
CA GLY A 226 5.69 -6.33 26.56
C GLY A 226 6.78 -5.65 27.40
N GLY A 227 7.52 -4.70 26.81
CA GLY A 227 8.65 -4.02 27.47
C GLY A 227 10.02 -4.70 27.30
N ILE A 228 10.09 -5.83 26.60
CA ILE A 228 11.35 -6.57 26.36
C ILE A 228 11.61 -6.64 24.86
N LEU A 229 12.80 -6.22 24.42
CA LEU A 229 13.22 -6.31 23.03
C LEU A 229 13.50 -7.77 22.66
N LEU A 230 12.71 -8.32 21.73
CA LEU A 230 12.88 -9.69 21.21
C LEU A 230 13.97 -9.78 20.12
N GLY A 231 14.46 -8.65 19.61
CA GLY A 231 15.44 -8.65 18.52
C GLY A 231 14.89 -9.36 17.27
N PRO A 232 15.67 -10.22 16.60
CA PRO A 232 15.23 -10.98 15.43
C PRO A 232 14.16 -12.06 15.70
N ASP A 233 14.01 -12.51 16.95
CA ASP A 233 13.08 -13.60 17.28
C ASP A 233 11.62 -13.20 17.07
N ARG A 234 11.30 -11.91 17.15
CA ARG A 234 9.94 -11.40 16.84
C ARG A 234 9.48 -11.76 15.43
N PHE A 235 10.38 -11.72 14.44
CA PHE A 235 10.04 -12.06 13.06
C PHE A 235 9.72 -13.55 12.92
N LYS A 236 10.33 -14.42 13.74
CA LYS A 236 9.98 -15.84 13.77
C LYS A 236 8.56 -16.01 14.27
N HIS A 237 8.16 -15.30 15.34
CA HIS A 237 6.81 -15.36 15.87
C HIS A 237 5.78 -14.81 14.88
N ILE A 238 6.05 -13.67 14.24
CA ILE A 238 5.17 -13.08 13.21
C ILE A 238 4.93 -14.09 12.07
N ASN A 239 6.00 -14.65 11.52
CA ASN A 239 5.90 -15.62 10.43
C ASN A 239 5.20 -16.92 10.86
N ASN A 240 5.43 -17.37 12.09
CA ASN A 240 4.80 -18.57 12.62
C ASN A 240 3.31 -18.36 12.88
N CYS A 241 2.91 -17.21 13.44
CA CYS A 241 1.50 -16.82 13.60
C CYS A 241 0.79 -16.80 12.24
N ALA A 242 1.38 -16.13 11.25
CA ALA A 242 0.83 -16.07 9.89
C ALA A 242 0.70 -17.46 9.25
N ARG A 243 1.71 -18.33 9.39
CA ARG A 243 1.65 -19.70 8.86
C ARG A 243 0.59 -20.55 9.56
N ASN A 244 0.49 -20.45 10.87
CA ASN A 244 -0.44 -21.27 11.66
C ASN A 244 -1.89 -20.97 11.28
N ILE A 245 -2.27 -19.69 11.16
CA ILE A 245 -3.64 -19.34 10.76
C ILE A 245 -3.96 -19.79 9.33
N LEU A 246 -2.99 -19.71 8.41
CA LEU A 246 -3.16 -20.21 7.04
C LEU A 246 -3.38 -21.73 7.01
N MET A 247 -2.71 -22.46 7.91
CA MET A 247 -2.85 -23.91 8.04
C MET A 247 -4.20 -24.29 8.65
N GLU A 248 -4.61 -23.60 9.73
CA GLU A 248 -5.90 -23.81 10.41
C GLU A 248 -7.06 -23.55 9.44
N GLU A 249 -6.94 -22.56 8.57
CA GLU A 249 -7.96 -22.18 7.60
C GLU A 249 -7.88 -22.94 6.26
N GLY A 250 -6.96 -23.90 6.14
CA GLY A 250 -6.89 -24.80 4.98
C GLY A 250 -6.34 -24.15 3.70
N TYR A 251 -5.69 -22.99 3.79
CA TYR A 251 -4.98 -22.36 2.67
C TYR A 251 -3.68 -23.08 2.30
N LEU A 252 -3.19 -23.93 3.20
CA LEU A 252 -2.06 -24.81 2.96
C LEU A 252 -2.57 -26.22 2.69
N ALA A 253 -2.31 -26.72 1.48
CA ALA A 253 -2.47 -28.14 1.21
C ALA A 253 -1.59 -28.93 2.17
N SER A 254 -2.18 -29.89 2.90
CA SER A 254 -1.43 -30.80 3.74
C SER A 254 -0.34 -31.44 2.89
N THR A 255 0.91 -31.10 3.17
CA THR A 255 2.08 -31.69 2.52
C THR A 255 2.31 -33.12 3.05
N ASP A 256 1.24 -33.89 3.27
CA ASP A 256 1.27 -35.28 3.70
C ASP A 256 1.36 -36.27 2.52
N GLU A 257 1.10 -35.83 1.29
CA GLU A 257 1.15 -36.68 0.09
C GLU A 257 2.50 -36.63 -0.65
N ALA A 258 3.52 -35.94 -0.12
CA ALA A 258 4.85 -35.87 -0.76
C ALA A 258 5.95 -36.72 -0.07
N CYS A 259 5.68 -37.30 1.10
CA CYS A 259 6.68 -38.08 1.86
C CYS A 259 6.47 -39.61 1.85
N LYS A 260 5.43 -40.15 1.22
CA LYS A 260 5.15 -41.61 1.21
C LYS A 260 5.72 -42.42 0.04
N SER A 261 6.41 -41.82 -0.92
CA SER A 261 6.94 -42.52 -2.10
C SER A 261 8.48 -42.61 -2.14
N GLY A 262 9.13 -42.90 -1.00
CA GLY A 262 10.60 -42.94 -0.92
C GLY A 262 11.26 -44.07 -0.13
N ALA A 263 10.52 -44.95 0.55
CA ALA A 263 11.12 -46.00 1.38
C ALA A 263 11.40 -47.28 0.57
N LYS A 264 12.44 -47.27 -0.28
CA LYS A 264 12.96 -48.50 -0.91
C LYS A 264 13.65 -49.39 0.13
N THR A 265 13.13 -50.61 0.21
CA THR A 265 13.52 -51.81 0.95
C THR A 265 15.03 -52.05 1.06
N LYS A 266 15.58 -52.07 2.29
CA LYS A 266 16.89 -52.69 2.59
C LYS A 266 16.72 -54.22 2.69
N ARG A 267 17.34 -54.96 1.76
CA ARG A 267 17.46 -56.44 1.77
C ARG A 267 18.34 -56.88 2.96
N PRO A 268 18.03 -57.99 3.65
CA PRO A 268 18.94 -58.57 4.62
C PRO A 268 20.05 -59.34 3.91
N LYS A 269 21.31 -59.06 4.26
CA LYS A 269 22.48 -59.86 3.87
C LYS A 269 22.50 -61.14 4.71
N GLY A 270 22.29 -62.29 4.07
CA GLY A 270 22.56 -63.60 4.66
C GLY A 270 24.07 -63.79 4.87
N LYS A 271 24.48 -64.10 6.11
CA LYS A 271 25.81 -64.63 6.41
C LYS A 271 25.75 -66.17 6.39
N LYS A 272 26.59 -66.78 5.54
CA LYS A 272 26.96 -68.20 5.60
C LYS A 272 28.44 -68.31 6.03
N ALA A 273 28.74 -69.47 6.60
CA ALA A 273 30.04 -70.01 7.06
C ALA A 273 30.50 -69.46 8.42
N LYS A 274 30.80 -70.31 9.40
CA LYS A 274 31.63 -71.52 9.31
C LYS A 274 31.10 -72.66 10.18
#